data_AF-A0A2K3V0W1-F1
#
_entry.id   AF-A0A2K3V0W1-F1
#
_cell.length_a   1.000
_cell.length_b   1.000
_cell.length_c   1.000
_cell.angle_alpha   90.00
_cell.angle_beta   90.00
_cell.angle_gamma   90.00
#
_symmetry.space_group_name_H-M   'P 1'
#
loop_
_entity.id
_entity.type
_entity.pdbx_description
1 polymer ?
#
loop_
_entity_poly.entity_id
_entity_poly.type
_entity_poly.pdbx_seq_one_letter_code
_entity_poly.pdbx_strand_id
1 'polypeptide(L)'
;MTESEPTAVHLLTTIQAWQRGERPREDVVLLLSQVPSEDGELIREVIRGVCQLPGAATPHGDSTDTWRSELMASRARTWRVPDTAGLLVGPSVLILTDGREGAVLRRDGVQCLPASVCASMMLLCETIVMAHTALDAHEMQKLQRQRVEATSTSLSEIDRIP
;
A
#
# COMPACT_ATOMS: atom_id res chain seq x y z
N MET A 1 19.00 19.39 1.22
CA MET A 1 18.30 18.72 0.10
C MET A 1 16.83 18.90 0.37
N THR A 2 16.14 19.72 -0.42
CA THR A 2 14.69 19.84 -0.37
C THR A 2 14.11 18.54 -0.90
N GLU A 3 13.55 17.70 -0.04
CA GLU A 3 12.69 16.61 -0.49
C GLU A 3 11.50 17.25 -1.21
N SER A 4 11.49 17.18 -2.55
CA SER A 4 10.36 17.67 -3.32
C SER A 4 9.14 16.81 -2.99
N GLU A 5 8.03 17.46 -2.64
CA GLU A 5 6.76 16.79 -2.41
C GLU A 5 6.39 15.89 -3.61
N PRO A 6 5.84 14.69 -3.37
CA PRO A 6 5.44 13.79 -4.44
C PRO A 6 4.32 14.44 -5.27
N THR A 7 4.59 14.70 -6.55
CA THR A 7 3.60 15.18 -7.51
C THR A 7 3.17 14.05 -8.45
N ALA A 8 1.98 14.16 -9.06
CA ALA A 8 1.49 13.16 -10.00
C ALA A 8 2.45 12.99 -11.18
N VAL A 9 2.99 14.08 -11.71
CA VAL A 9 4.00 14.07 -12.77
C VAL A 9 5.26 13.33 -12.34
N HIS A 10 5.74 13.57 -11.10
CA HIS A 10 6.93 12.89 -10.59
C HIS A 10 6.70 11.38 -10.41
N LEU A 11 5.54 10.99 -9.88
CA LEU A 11 5.13 9.59 -9.74
C LEU A 11 5.04 8.90 -11.11
N LEU A 12 4.35 9.49 -12.08
CA LEU A 12 4.22 8.96 -13.44
C LEU A 12 5.58 8.79 -14.13
N THR A 13 6.45 9.80 -14.02
CA THR A 13 7.81 9.75 -14.58
C THR A 13 8.64 8.64 -13.93
N THR A 14 8.48 8.45 -12.62
CA THR A 14 9.19 7.39 -11.87
C THR A 14 8.68 6.00 -12.27
N ILE A 15 7.37 5.83 -12.46
CA ILE A 15 6.77 4.59 -12.97
C ILE A 15 7.31 4.26 -14.37
N GLN A 16 7.36 5.24 -15.28
CA GLN A 16 7.91 5.06 -16.61
C GLN A 16 9.40 4.73 -16.61
N ALA A 17 10.19 5.38 -15.73
CA ALA A 17 11.60 5.07 -15.58
C ALA A 17 11.81 3.64 -15.06
N TRP A 18 10.99 3.19 -14.11
CA TRP A 18 10.99 1.80 -13.66
C TRP A 18 10.66 0.82 -14.80
N GLN A 19 9.64 1.13 -15.60
CA GLN A 19 9.23 0.28 -16.75
C GLN A 19 10.30 0.22 -17.85
N ARG A 20 11.06 1.30 -18.04
CA ARG A 20 12.24 1.32 -18.93
C ARG A 20 13.48 0.65 -18.33
N GLY A 21 13.41 0.21 -17.07
CA GLY A 21 14.55 -0.40 -16.35
C GLY A 21 15.62 0.60 -15.91
N GLU A 22 15.32 1.90 -15.95
CA GLU A 22 16.23 2.98 -15.54
C GLU A 22 16.21 3.20 -14.02
N ARG A 23 15.16 2.73 -13.34
CA ARG A 23 15.00 2.79 -11.88
C ARG A 23 14.53 1.46 -11.30
N PRO A 24 14.90 1.16 -10.04
CA PRO A 24 14.35 0.02 -9.33
C PRO A 24 12.87 0.23 -8.99
N ARG A 25 12.14 -0.87 -8.76
CA ARG A 25 10.72 -0.83 -8.36
C ARG A 25 10.54 -0.14 -7.01
N GLU A 26 11.53 -0.32 -6.15
CA GLU A 26 11.56 0.18 -4.78
C GLU A 26 11.47 1.71 -4.73
N ASP A 27 11.98 2.42 -5.75
CA ASP A 27 11.82 3.88 -5.87
C ASP A 27 10.35 4.28 -6.03
N VAL A 28 9.59 3.52 -6.84
CA VAL A 28 8.15 3.76 -7.03
C VAL A 28 7.39 3.50 -5.73
N VAL A 29 7.72 2.40 -5.05
CA VAL A 29 7.09 2.04 -3.77
C VAL A 29 7.41 3.09 -2.71
N LEU A 30 8.66 3.53 -2.61
CA LEU A 30 9.10 4.56 -1.67
C LEU A 30 8.34 5.86 -1.92
N LEU A 31 8.28 6.31 -3.17
CA LEU A 31 7.60 7.56 -3.51
C LEU A 31 6.09 7.51 -3.20
N LEU A 32 5.43 6.40 -3.56
CA LEU A 32 4.02 6.17 -3.18
C LEU A 32 3.83 6.10 -1.67
N SER A 33 4.80 5.57 -0.92
CA SER A 33 4.75 5.49 0.55
C SER A 33 4.94 6.85 1.24
N GLN A 34 5.48 7.84 0.53
CA GLN A 34 5.67 9.20 1.03
C GLN A 34 4.45 10.09 0.80
N VAL A 35 3.49 9.69 -0.05
CA VAL A 35 2.26 10.47 -0.31
C VAL A 35 1.43 10.60 0.97
N PRO A 36 1.19 11.82 1.48
CA PRO A 36 0.38 12.06 2.68
C PRO A 36 -0.98 11.37 2.64
N SER A 37 -1.53 11.03 3.81
CA SER A 37 -2.80 10.29 3.91
C SER A 37 -4.02 11.06 3.37
N GLU A 38 -3.89 12.38 3.36
CA GLU A 38 -4.84 13.39 2.90
C GLU A 38 -4.77 13.67 1.39
N ASP A 39 -3.78 13.12 0.69
CA ASP A 39 -3.54 13.38 -0.75
C ASP A 39 -4.07 12.24 -1.63
N GLY A 40 -5.26 11.74 -1.32
CA GLY A 40 -5.91 10.70 -2.13
C GLY A 40 -6.19 11.13 -3.58
N GLU A 41 -6.43 12.43 -3.81
CA GLU A 41 -6.64 13.01 -5.15
C GLU A 41 -5.40 12.81 -6.04
N LEU A 42 -4.20 12.97 -5.49
CA LEU A 42 -2.93 12.76 -6.19
C LEU A 42 -2.87 11.34 -6.76
N ILE A 43 -3.28 10.34 -5.97
CA ILE A 43 -3.27 8.94 -6.39
C ILE A 43 -4.29 8.69 -7.50
N ARG A 44 -5.47 9.32 -7.44
CA ARG A 44 -6.44 9.24 -8.55
C ARG A 44 -5.89 9.85 -9.83
N GLU A 45 -5.19 10.98 -9.74
CA GLU A 45 -4.54 11.60 -10.89
C GLU A 45 -3.49 10.66 -11.49
N VAL A 46 -2.68 9.99 -10.66
CA VAL A 46 -1.72 8.97 -11.11
C VAL A 46 -2.43 7.80 -11.76
N ILE A 47 -3.53 7.28 -11.19
CA ILE A 47 -4.33 6.18 -11.78
C ILE A 47 -4.82 6.55 -13.18
N ARG A 48 -5.38 7.76 -13.34
CA ARG A 48 -5.82 8.25 -14.65
C ARG A 48 -4.63 8.39 -15.60
N GLY A 49 -3.52 8.95 -15.13
CA GLY A 49 -2.30 9.15 -15.91
C GLY A 49 -1.73 7.84 -16.44
N VAL A 50 -1.57 6.81 -15.59
CA VAL A 50 -1.04 5.51 -16.01
C VAL A 50 -1.97 4.81 -17.01
N CYS A 51 -3.28 4.96 -16.86
CA CYS A 51 -4.25 4.39 -17.79
C CYS A 51 -4.30 5.08 -19.15
N GLN A 52 -3.77 6.30 -19.24
CA GLN A 52 -3.62 7.04 -20.50
C GLN A 52 -2.26 6.78 -21.18
N LEU A 53 -1.34 6.06 -20.52
CA LEU A 53 -0.02 5.79 -21.11
C LEU A 53 -0.13 4.81 -22.29
N PRO A 54 0.49 5.13 -23.44
CA PRO A 54 0.55 4.23 -24.57
C PRO A 54 1.48 3.05 -24.24
N GLY A 55 0.89 1.87 -24.10
CA GLY A 55 1.64 0.66 -23.75
C GLY A 55 0.84 -0.31 -22.89
N ALA A 56 -0.46 -0.47 -23.17
CA ALA A 56 -1.29 -1.47 -22.51
C ALA A 56 -0.61 -2.83 -22.65
N ALA A 57 -0.08 -3.34 -21.55
CA ALA A 57 0.57 -4.64 -21.54
C ALA A 57 -0.48 -5.67 -21.94
N THR A 58 -0.09 -6.59 -22.84
CA THR A 58 -0.89 -7.77 -23.12
C THR A 58 -1.21 -8.46 -21.81
N PRO A 59 -2.48 -8.87 -21.58
CA PRO A 59 -2.84 -9.58 -20.36
C PRO A 59 -1.92 -10.77 -20.20
N HIS A 60 -1.12 -10.75 -19.14
CA HIS A 60 -0.27 -11.88 -18.80
C HIS A 60 -1.17 -13.05 -18.46
N GLY A 61 -0.98 -14.18 -19.15
CA GLY A 61 -1.70 -15.44 -18.95
C GLY A 61 -1.34 -16.13 -17.63
N ASP A 62 -1.16 -15.35 -16.56
CA ASP A 62 -0.84 -15.84 -15.23
C ASP A 62 -2.01 -16.69 -14.73
N SER A 63 -1.68 -17.85 -14.16
CA SER A 63 -2.70 -18.73 -13.58
C SER A 63 -3.38 -18.07 -12.39
N THR A 64 -4.60 -18.49 -12.08
CA THR A 64 -5.33 -18.05 -10.88
C THR A 64 -4.53 -18.27 -9.60
N ASP A 65 -3.76 -19.36 -9.52
CA ASP A 65 -2.92 -19.66 -8.35
C ASP A 65 -1.78 -18.65 -8.18
N THR A 66 -1.16 -18.23 -9.30
CA THR A 66 -0.10 -17.21 -9.28
C THR A 66 -0.66 -15.89 -8.78
N TRP A 67 -1.80 -15.45 -9.30
CA TRP A 67 -2.49 -14.25 -8.83
C TRP A 67 -2.92 -14.34 -7.37
N ARG A 68 -3.38 -15.51 -6.91
CA ARG A 68 -3.74 -15.71 -5.50
C ARG A 68 -2.51 -15.53 -4.61
N SER A 69 -1.39 -16.17 -4.96
CA SER A 69 -0.14 -16.03 -4.21
C SER A 69 0.35 -14.58 -4.19
N GLU A 70 0.28 -13.89 -5.32
CA GLU A 70 0.65 -12.48 -5.45
C GLU A 70 -0.19 -11.58 -4.51
N LEU A 71 -1.52 -11.74 -4.53
CA LEU A 71 -2.44 -10.96 -3.70
C LEU A 71 -2.30 -11.30 -2.21
N MET A 72 -2.09 -12.57 -1.85
CA MET A 72 -1.89 -12.99 -0.46
C MET A 72 -0.58 -12.48 0.14
N ALA A 73 0.45 -12.28 -0.69
CA ALA A 73 1.73 -11.72 -0.27
C ALA A 73 1.74 -10.17 -0.31
N SER A 74 0.63 -9.54 -0.72
CA SER A 74 0.58 -8.10 -0.90
C SER A 74 0.47 -7.36 0.43
N ARG A 75 1.20 -6.25 0.53
CA ARG A 75 0.95 -5.21 1.53
C ARG A 75 -0.03 -4.19 0.97
N ALA A 76 -0.79 -3.54 1.83
CA ALA A 76 -1.74 -2.53 1.40
C ALA A 76 -1.48 -1.17 2.06
N ARG A 77 -1.88 -0.11 1.34
CA ARG A 77 -2.03 1.25 1.84
C ARG A 77 -3.35 1.80 1.32
N THR A 78 -4.01 2.64 2.12
CA THR A 78 -5.23 3.35 1.72
C THR A 78 -5.12 4.83 2.05
N TRP A 79 -5.60 5.67 1.13
CA TRP A 79 -5.89 7.09 1.33
C TRP A 79 -7.41 7.22 1.44
N ARG A 80 -7.92 7.83 2.51
CA ARG A 80 -9.36 7.81 2.82
C ARG A 80 -10.05 9.15 2.62
N VAL A 81 -9.29 10.24 2.56
CA VAL A 81 -9.80 11.62 2.53
C VAL A 81 -8.89 12.46 1.63
N PRO A 82 -9.42 13.46 0.90
CA PRO A 82 -10.85 13.65 0.57
C PRO A 82 -11.38 12.57 -0.37
N ASP A 83 -10.46 11.81 -0.95
CA ASP A 83 -10.68 10.94 -2.09
C ASP A 83 -10.12 9.56 -1.80
N THR A 84 -10.97 8.53 -1.86
CA THR A 84 -10.55 7.17 -1.52
C THR A 84 -9.65 6.60 -2.62
N ALA A 85 -8.47 6.12 -2.22
CA ALA A 85 -7.57 5.37 -3.08
C ALA A 85 -6.87 4.24 -2.29
N GLY A 86 -6.41 3.23 -3.01
CA GLY A 86 -5.75 2.05 -2.49
C GLY A 86 -4.54 1.66 -3.31
N LEU A 87 -3.52 1.14 -2.63
CA LEU A 87 -2.33 0.55 -3.21
C LEU A 87 -2.15 -0.86 -2.66
N LEU A 88 -1.98 -1.85 -3.54
CA LEU A 88 -1.43 -3.16 -3.20
C LEU A 88 0.00 -3.26 -3.73
N VAL A 89 0.92 -3.67 -2.85
CA VAL A 89 2.32 -3.92 -3.16
C VAL A 89 2.56 -5.41 -3.05
N GLY A 90 2.48 -6.12 -4.18
CA GLY A 90 2.77 -7.55 -4.26
C GLY A 90 4.27 -7.84 -4.40
N PRO A 91 4.69 -9.10 -4.53
CA PRO A 91 6.07 -9.44 -4.90
C PRO A 91 6.51 -8.91 -6.28
N SER A 92 5.64 -9.03 -7.28
CA SER A 92 5.94 -8.75 -8.70
C SER A 92 5.12 -7.60 -9.29
N VAL A 93 3.97 -7.26 -8.68
CA VAL A 93 3.07 -6.21 -9.18
C VAL A 93 2.87 -5.07 -8.19
N LEU A 94 2.48 -3.91 -8.70
CA LEU A 94 1.82 -2.85 -7.92
C LEU A 94 0.40 -2.69 -8.45
N ILE A 95 -0.58 -2.50 -7.60
CA ILE A 95 -1.96 -2.25 -8.02
C ILE A 95 -2.41 -0.95 -7.38
N LEU A 96 -2.80 0.02 -8.21
CA LEU A 96 -3.45 1.26 -7.78
C LEU A 96 -4.93 1.18 -8.11
N THR A 97 -5.79 1.63 -7.20
CA THR A 97 -7.23 1.72 -7.46
C THR A 97 -7.89 2.80 -6.62
N ASP A 98 -8.98 3.38 -7.10
CA ASP A 98 -9.86 4.26 -6.32
C ASP A 98 -11.26 3.65 -6.09
N GLY A 99 -11.40 2.34 -6.37
CA GLY A 99 -12.65 1.59 -6.35
C GLY A 99 -13.49 1.72 -7.64
N ARG A 100 -13.17 2.67 -8.53
CA ARG A 100 -13.85 2.85 -9.83
C ARG A 100 -12.89 2.62 -10.99
N GLU A 101 -11.72 3.21 -10.90
CA GLU A 101 -10.60 3.09 -11.80
C GLU A 101 -9.42 2.42 -11.09
N GLY A 102 -8.52 1.85 -11.86
CA GLY A 102 -7.36 1.17 -11.32
C GLY A 102 -6.50 0.56 -12.39
N ALA A 103 -5.26 0.25 -12.00
CA ALA A 103 -4.28 -0.33 -12.88
C ALA A 103 -3.35 -1.28 -12.13
N VAL A 104 -2.99 -2.37 -12.79
CA VAL A 104 -1.85 -3.20 -12.44
C VAL A 104 -0.63 -2.62 -13.14
N LEU A 105 0.38 -2.26 -12.36
CA LEU A 105 1.67 -1.82 -12.82
C LEU A 105 2.66 -2.97 -12.70
N ARG A 106 3.34 -3.26 -13.80
CA ARG A 106 4.44 -4.21 -13.89
C ARG A 106 5.62 -3.53 -14.56
N ARG A 107 6.77 -4.21 -14.55
CA ARG A 107 7.97 -3.74 -15.26
C ARG A 107 7.73 -3.65 -16.77
N ASP A 108 6.97 -4.59 -17.32
CA ASP A 108 6.68 -4.72 -18.75
C ASP A 108 5.50 -3.85 -19.22
N GLY A 109 4.79 -3.19 -18.30
CA GLY A 109 3.79 -2.18 -18.67
C GLY A 109 2.65 -2.02 -17.66
N VAL A 110 1.57 -1.44 -18.17
CA VAL A 110 0.37 -1.12 -17.39
C VAL A 110 -0.82 -1.89 -17.95
N GLN A 111 -1.66 -2.42 -17.06
CA GLN A 111 -2.95 -3.00 -17.41
C GLN A 111 -4.06 -2.32 -16.61
N CYS A 112 -4.94 -1.58 -17.27
CA CYS A 112 -6.11 -0.99 -16.62
C CYS A 112 -7.12 -2.08 -16.24
N LEU A 113 -7.73 -1.88 -15.08
CA LEU A 113 -8.67 -2.81 -14.48
C LEU A 113 -10.11 -2.44 -14.82
N PRO A 114 -11.00 -3.42 -15.07
CA PRO A 114 -12.43 -3.18 -15.12
C PRO A 114 -12.96 -2.68 -13.78
N ALA A 115 -13.98 -1.82 -13.80
CA ALA A 115 -14.54 -1.20 -12.59
C ALA A 115 -14.96 -2.20 -11.50
N SER A 116 -15.48 -3.37 -11.87
CA SER A 116 -15.85 -4.44 -10.92
C SER A 116 -14.63 -5.01 -10.17
N VAL A 117 -13.48 -5.09 -10.85
CA VAL A 117 -12.22 -5.52 -10.25
C VAL A 117 -11.67 -4.41 -9.36
N CYS A 118 -11.75 -3.14 -9.78
CA CYS A 118 -11.34 -1.99 -8.98
C CYS A 118 -12.05 -1.96 -7.62
N ALA A 119 -13.37 -2.13 -7.59
CA ALA A 119 -14.13 -2.18 -6.34
C ALA A 119 -13.65 -3.32 -5.42
N SER A 120 -13.38 -4.50 -6.00
CA SER A 120 -12.88 -5.66 -5.24
C SER A 120 -11.46 -5.44 -4.71
N MET A 121 -10.58 -4.80 -5.50
CA MET A 121 -9.22 -4.44 -5.08
C MET A 121 -9.24 -3.40 -3.95
N MET A 122 -10.14 -2.42 -4.01
CA MET A 122 -10.30 -1.44 -2.94
C MET A 122 -10.73 -2.10 -1.62
N LEU A 123 -11.71 -3.00 -1.67
CA LEU A 123 -12.13 -3.78 -0.48
C LEU A 123 -10.98 -4.63 0.08
N LEU A 124 -10.15 -5.22 -0.79
CA LEU A 124 -8.97 -5.96 -0.36
C LEU A 124 -7.94 -5.04 0.33
N CYS A 125 -7.69 -3.85 -0.22
CA CYS A 125 -6.81 -2.86 0.42
C CYS A 125 -7.30 -2.52 1.83
N GLU A 126 -8.59 -2.20 1.98
CA GLU A 126 -9.19 -1.87 3.27
C GLU A 126 -9.10 -3.03 4.25
N THR A 127 -9.39 -4.25 3.79
CA THR A 127 -9.32 -5.47 4.62
C THR A 127 -7.91 -5.70 5.15
N ILE A 128 -6.90 -5.60 4.28
CA ILE A 128 -5.49 -5.77 4.67
C ILE A 128 -5.09 -4.68 5.67
N VAL A 129 -5.43 -3.40 5.42
CA VAL A 129 -5.10 -2.30 6.34
C VAL A 129 -5.77 -2.50 7.71
N MET A 130 -7.06 -2.86 7.74
CA MET A 130 -7.79 -3.13 8.98
C MET A 130 -7.18 -4.29 9.76
N ALA A 131 -6.81 -5.37 9.08
CA ALA A 131 -6.17 -6.53 9.71
C ALA A 131 -4.83 -6.15 10.35
N HIS A 132 -3.99 -5.36 9.66
CA HIS A 132 -2.73 -4.86 10.22
C HIS A 132 -2.97 -3.97 11.45
N THR A 133 -3.89 -3.00 11.36
CA THR A 133 -4.19 -2.11 12.51
C THR A 133 -4.73 -2.90 13.72
N ALA A 134 -5.54 -3.93 13.50
CA ALA A 134 -6.05 -4.77 14.58
C ALA A 134 -4.95 -5.60 15.26
N LEU A 135 -4.00 -6.13 14.47
CA LEU A 135 -2.84 -6.85 14.99
C LEU A 135 -1.93 -5.91 15.81
N ASP A 136 -1.61 -4.73 15.28
CA ASP A 136 -0.80 -3.73 15.98
C ASP A 136 -1.41 -3.33 17.33
N ALA A 137 -2.72 -3.11 17.36
CA ALA A 137 -3.45 -2.79 18.59
C ALA A 137 -3.39 -3.94 19.61
N HIS A 138 -3.47 -5.19 19.15
CA HIS A 138 -3.38 -6.36 20.01
C HIS A 138 -1.97 -6.52 20.62
N GLU A 139 -0.92 -6.36 19.82
CA GLU A 139 0.47 -6.41 20.30
C GLU A 139 0.76 -5.29 21.30
N MET A 140 0.27 -4.08 21.03
CA MET A 140 0.42 -2.94 21.95
C MET A 140 -0.24 -3.21 23.30
N GLN A 141 -1.44 -3.80 23.32
CA GLN A 141 -2.12 -4.20 24.56
C GLN A 141 -1.37 -5.29 25.32
N LYS A 142 -0.74 -6.24 24.61
CA LYS A 142 0.07 -7.29 25.23
C LYS A 142 1.31 -6.70 25.91
N LEU A 143 2.01 -5.78 25.25
CA LEU A 143 3.16 -5.06 25.81
C LEU A 143 2.75 -4.22 27.04
N GLN A 144 1.60 -3.55 26.98
CA GLN A 144 1.07 -2.81 28.13
C GLN A 144 0.77 -3.72 29.32
N ARG A 145 0.15 -4.89 29.10
CA ARG A 145 -0.12 -5.88 30.16
C ARG A 145 1.17 -6.40 30.79
N GLN A 146 2.16 -6.77 29.98
CA GLN A 146 3.48 -7.20 30.47
C GLN A 146 4.15 -6.13 31.33
N ARG A 147 4.02 -4.85 30.94
CA ARG A 147 4.54 -3.73 31.74
C ARG A 147 3.80 -3.60 33.07
N VAL A 148 2.47 -3.72 33.09
CA VAL A 148 1.68 -3.67 34.34
C VAL A 148 2.05 -4.84 35.24
N GLU A 149 2.14 -6.05 34.72
CA GLU A 149 2.53 -7.25 35.47
C GLU A 149 3.95 -7.12 36.04
N ALA A 150 4.92 -6.70 35.23
CA ALA A 150 6.29 -6.47 35.68
C ALA A 150 6.42 -5.35 36.72
N THR A 151 5.58 -4.31 36.65
CA THR A 151 5.57 -3.22 37.64
C THR A 151 4.83 -3.64 38.93
N SER A 152 3.84 -4.53 38.82
CA SER A 152 3.08 -5.08 39.94
C SER A 152 3.89 -6.09 40.76
N THR A 153 4.83 -6.81 40.15
CA THR A 153 5.78 -7.67 40.88
C THR A 153 6.78 -6.85 41.70
N SER A 154 7.22 -5.68 41.23
CA SER A 154 8.18 -4.84 41.96
C SER A 154 7.61 -4.13 43.19
N LEU A 155 6.28 -3.96 43.28
CA LEU A 155 5.62 -3.33 44.43
C LEU A 155 5.27 -4.31 45.56
N SER A 156 5.35 -5.62 45.29
CA SER A 156 5.02 -6.68 46.25
C SER A 156 6.19 -7.05 47.18
N GLU A 157 7.41 -6.58 46.88
CA GLU A 157 8.64 -6.84 47.65
C GLU A 157 9.09 -5.65 48.52
N ILE A 158 8.27 -4.61 48.67
CA ILE A 158 8.60 -3.51 49.59
C ILE A 158 8.30 -3.97 51.02
N ASP A 159 9.34 -4.49 51.70
CA ASP A 159 9.35 -4.62 53.15
C ASP A 159 8.97 -3.26 53.77
N ARG A 160 7.94 -3.27 54.61
CA ARG A 160 7.57 -2.08 55.39
C ARG A 160 8.72 -1.77 56.34
N ILE A 161 9.42 -0.67 56.07
CA ILE A 161 10.41 -0.12 57.01
C ILE A 161 9.65 0.19 58.32
N PRO A 162 10.08 -0.39 59.47
CA PRO A 162 9.45 -0.13 60.77
C PRO A 162 9.58 1.32 61.22
#